data_AF-A0A067MM77-F1
#
_entry.id   AF-A0A067MM77-F1
#
_cell.length_a   1.000
_cell.length_b   1.000
_cell.length_c   1.000
_cell.angle_alpha   90.00
_cell.angle_beta   90.00
_cell.angle_gamma   90.00
#
_symmetry.space_group_name_H-M   'P 1'
#
loop_
_entity.id
_entity.type
_entity.pdbx_description
1 polymer ?
#
loop_
_entity_poly.entity_id
_entity_poly.type
_entity_poly.pdbx_seq_one_letter_code
_entity_poly.pdbx_strand_id
1 'polypeptide(L)'
;MFAATSILLALAASALAAPTPRDVPTENCTSIASGQLATETGEPVSLDDSGKLVYGGSLAVEWQTCTPNFGNYPEEGHIYVPSLSKCLYIASPGEAGPYAVTTGDCSLTNDSSQTFLNFVDQGNGLYWAGITNASGTQVHDPSGTCPAGFYGPSSTATSGPVGLQCSTLSDTVGFQLTNSEASAPA
;
A
#
# COMPACT_ATOMS: atom_id res chain seq x y z
N MET A 1 -78.20 0.96 20.93
CA MET A 1 -77.58 0.64 19.63
C MET A 1 -76.35 1.51 19.49
N PHE A 2 -75.15 0.97 19.71
CA PHE A 2 -73.89 1.70 19.54
C PHE A 2 -73.13 1.05 18.38
N ALA A 3 -72.90 1.81 17.31
CA ALA A 3 -72.12 1.38 16.16
C ALA A 3 -70.63 1.52 16.49
N ALA A 4 -69.90 0.41 16.44
CA ALA A 4 -68.45 0.39 16.57
C ALA A 4 -67.83 0.61 15.19
N THR A 5 -67.22 1.78 14.98
CA THR A 5 -66.46 2.09 13.76
C THR A 5 -65.00 1.67 13.98
N SER A 6 -64.61 0.53 13.40
CA SER A 6 -63.23 0.06 13.40
C SER A 6 -62.40 0.88 12.41
N ILE A 7 -61.46 1.68 12.91
CA ILE A 7 -60.45 2.37 12.10
C ILE A 7 -59.31 1.38 11.84
N LEU A 8 -59.15 0.93 10.59
CA LEU A 8 -57.95 0.22 10.16
C LEU A 8 -56.80 1.22 10.04
N LEU A 9 -55.81 1.09 10.92
CA LEU A 9 -54.53 1.78 10.82
C LEU A 9 -53.64 1.01 9.83
N ALA A 10 -53.49 1.51 8.61
CA ALA A 10 -52.55 0.96 7.64
C ALA A 10 -51.12 1.33 8.08
N LEU A 11 -50.38 0.37 8.64
CA LEU A 11 -48.94 0.49 8.83
C LEU A 11 -48.28 0.47 7.44
N ALA A 12 -47.89 1.63 6.94
CA ALA A 12 -47.00 1.72 5.80
C ALA A 12 -45.61 1.22 6.23
N ALA A 13 -45.29 -0.02 5.90
CA ALA A 13 -43.94 -0.53 6.02
C ALA A 13 -43.06 0.24 5.04
N SER A 14 -42.27 1.19 5.55
CA SER A 14 -41.19 1.81 4.78
C SER A 14 -40.16 0.72 4.51
N ALA A 15 -40.20 0.11 3.33
CA ALA A 15 -39.11 -0.71 2.85
C ALA A 15 -37.88 0.19 2.74
N LEU A 16 -36.96 0.09 3.71
CA LEU A 16 -35.62 0.66 3.54
C LEU A 16 -35.04 -0.01 2.30
N ALA A 17 -34.85 0.78 1.24
CA ALA A 17 -34.11 0.32 0.08
C ALA A 17 -32.76 -0.18 0.58
N ALA A 18 -32.42 -1.44 0.26
CA ALA A 18 -31.10 -1.95 0.52
C ALA A 18 -30.09 -1.01 -0.16
N PRO A 19 -28.97 -0.67 0.50
CA PRO A 19 -27.94 0.15 -0.12
C PRO A 19 -27.52 -0.51 -1.43
N THR A 20 -27.61 0.22 -2.52
CA THR A 20 -27.09 -0.22 -3.82
C THR A 20 -25.60 -0.50 -3.66
N PRO A 21 -25.11 -1.69 -4.07
CA PRO A 21 -23.67 -1.95 -4.12
C PRO A 21 -22.99 -0.82 -4.90
N ARG A 22 -22.00 -0.17 -4.29
CA ARG A 22 -21.17 0.80 -5.04
C ARG A 22 -20.32 0.03 -6.03
N ASP A 23 -20.35 0.47 -7.28
CA ASP A 23 -19.38 0.05 -8.28
C ASP A 23 -18.04 0.70 -7.92
N VAL A 24 -17.13 -0.10 -7.35
CA VAL A 24 -15.81 0.33 -6.91
C VAL A 24 -14.80 -0.18 -7.93
N PRO A 25 -14.17 0.69 -8.74
CA PRO A 25 -13.21 0.24 -9.71
C PRO A 25 -12.02 -0.43 -9.01
N THR A 26 -11.55 -1.53 -9.60
CA THR A 26 -10.38 -2.27 -9.13
C THR A 26 -9.20 -1.89 -10.02
N GLU A 27 -8.02 -1.68 -9.41
CA GLU A 27 -6.78 -1.50 -10.16
C GLU A 27 -6.32 -2.84 -10.78
N ASN A 28 -5.78 -2.76 -11.99
CA ASN A 28 -5.06 -3.86 -12.62
C ASN A 28 -3.58 -3.50 -12.69
N CYS A 29 -2.74 -4.35 -12.11
CA CYS A 29 -1.30 -4.11 -12.03
C CYS A 29 -0.52 -5.02 -12.96
N THR A 30 0.48 -4.45 -13.63
CA THR A 30 1.33 -5.15 -14.60
C THR A 30 2.78 -5.06 -14.13
N SER A 31 3.45 -6.21 -14.06
CA SER A 31 4.90 -6.24 -13.79
C SER A 31 5.67 -5.56 -14.91
N ILE A 32 6.54 -4.62 -14.54
CA ILE A 32 7.45 -3.95 -15.47
C ILE A 32 8.92 -4.30 -15.21
N ALA A 33 9.24 -4.78 -14.00
CA ALA A 33 10.54 -5.31 -13.65
C ALA A 33 10.43 -6.40 -12.58
N SER A 34 11.32 -7.38 -12.62
CA SER A 34 11.42 -8.44 -11.61
C SER A 34 12.86 -8.63 -11.16
N GLY A 35 13.09 -8.92 -9.88
CA GLY A 35 14.45 -9.08 -9.34
C GLY A 35 14.47 -9.48 -7.87
N GLN A 36 15.65 -9.39 -7.24
CA GLN A 36 15.79 -9.57 -5.81
C GLN A 36 15.71 -8.21 -5.10
N LEU A 37 14.83 -8.08 -4.12
CA LEU A 37 14.70 -6.86 -3.34
C LEU A 37 15.92 -6.66 -2.44
N ALA A 38 16.48 -5.46 -2.48
CA ALA A 38 17.52 -4.98 -1.59
C ALA A 38 17.30 -3.50 -1.29
N THR A 39 18.06 -2.93 -0.36
CA THR A 39 18.21 -1.46 -0.28
C THR A 39 19.00 -0.95 -1.49
N GLU A 40 18.88 0.35 -1.79
CA GLU A 40 19.71 1.04 -2.80
C GLU A 40 21.22 0.90 -2.52
N THR A 41 21.62 0.68 -1.26
CA THR A 41 23.01 0.39 -0.89
C THR A 41 23.42 -1.07 -1.09
N GLY A 42 22.51 -1.92 -1.55
CA GLY A 42 22.75 -3.33 -1.86
C GLY A 42 22.57 -4.29 -0.69
N GLU A 43 22.04 -3.84 0.44
CA GLU A 43 21.74 -4.74 1.57
C GLU A 43 20.50 -5.58 1.23
N PRO A 44 20.62 -6.91 1.16
CA PRO A 44 19.50 -7.76 0.79
C PRO A 44 18.44 -7.79 1.89
N VAL A 45 17.21 -8.12 1.52
CA VAL A 45 16.11 -8.32 2.47
C VAL A 45 15.35 -9.62 2.19
N SER A 46 14.65 -10.12 3.21
CA SER A 46 13.81 -11.32 3.14
C SER A 46 12.60 -11.19 4.04
N LEU A 47 11.70 -12.16 3.99
CA LEU A 47 10.58 -12.27 4.92
C LEU A 47 10.93 -13.27 6.00
N ASP A 48 10.68 -12.91 7.27
CA ASP A 48 10.74 -13.85 8.38
C ASP A 48 9.52 -14.79 8.40
N ASP A 49 9.51 -15.74 9.35
CA ASP A 49 8.41 -16.71 9.51
C ASP A 49 7.05 -16.06 9.82
N SER A 50 7.04 -14.79 10.25
CA SER A 50 5.82 -14.01 10.50
C SER A 50 5.39 -13.15 9.31
N GLY A 51 6.14 -13.19 8.19
CA GLY A 51 5.88 -12.39 7.00
C GLY A 51 6.29 -10.92 7.16
N LYS A 52 7.17 -10.60 8.12
CA LYS A 52 7.76 -9.26 8.25
C LYS A 52 9.04 -9.18 7.42
N LEU A 53 9.26 -8.02 6.82
CA LEU A 53 10.50 -7.76 6.10
C LEU A 53 11.65 -7.61 7.11
N VAL A 54 12.74 -8.33 6.87
CA VAL A 54 13.97 -8.31 7.68
C VAL A 54 15.18 -8.13 6.77
N TYR A 55 16.23 -7.51 7.31
CA TYR A 55 17.52 -7.41 6.63
C TYR A 55 18.21 -8.78 6.54
N GLY A 56 18.91 -9.00 5.44
CA GLY A 56 19.53 -10.27 5.07
C GLY A 56 18.64 -11.17 4.21
N GLY A 57 19.21 -12.23 3.66
CA GLY A 57 18.50 -13.25 2.88
C GLY A 57 18.33 -12.90 1.40
N SER A 58 17.20 -13.29 0.82
CA SER A 58 16.85 -13.03 -0.58
C SER A 58 15.33 -13.02 -0.73
N LEU A 59 14.78 -12.00 -1.39
CA LEU A 59 13.35 -11.90 -1.67
C LEU A 59 13.13 -11.57 -3.14
N ALA A 60 12.60 -12.53 -3.90
CA ALA A 60 12.18 -12.29 -5.26
C ALA A 60 10.90 -11.44 -5.27
N VAL A 61 10.91 -10.36 -6.04
CA VAL A 61 9.79 -9.43 -6.17
C VAL A 61 9.60 -8.97 -7.62
N GLU A 62 8.42 -8.42 -7.89
CA GLU A 62 8.08 -7.69 -9.10
C GLU A 62 7.70 -6.26 -8.75
N TRP A 63 8.24 -5.29 -9.49
CA TRP A 63 7.72 -3.94 -9.50
C TRP A 63 6.57 -3.86 -10.50
N GLN A 64 5.38 -3.56 -9.99
CA GLN A 64 4.15 -3.53 -10.79
C GLN A 64 3.56 -2.13 -10.80
N THR A 65 3.26 -1.60 -11.98
CA THR A 65 2.50 -0.36 -12.13
C THR A 65 1.02 -0.66 -12.34
N CYS A 66 0.14 0.19 -11.82
CA CYS A 66 -1.29 -0.10 -11.74
C CYS A 66 -2.15 0.88 -12.55
N THR A 67 -3.20 0.36 -13.18
CA THR A 67 -4.19 1.14 -13.95
C THR A 67 -5.62 0.75 -13.53
N PRO A 68 -6.49 1.71 -13.14
CA PRO A 68 -6.20 3.14 -13.02
C PRO A 68 -5.24 3.40 -11.87
N ASN A 69 -4.39 4.41 -12.05
CA ASN A 69 -3.58 4.88 -10.96
C ASN A 69 -4.40 5.85 -10.07
N PHE A 70 -4.67 5.46 -8.83
CA PHE A 70 -5.52 6.23 -7.91
C PHE A 70 -4.76 7.18 -6.98
N GLY A 71 -3.45 6.99 -6.79
CA GLY A 71 -2.62 7.83 -5.91
C GLY A 71 -2.02 9.06 -6.59
N ASN A 72 -2.23 9.26 -7.90
CA ASN A 72 -1.77 10.40 -8.70
C ASN A 72 -0.26 10.73 -8.67
N TYR A 73 0.59 9.79 -8.25
CA TYR A 73 2.03 9.84 -8.51
C TYR A 73 2.32 9.19 -9.86
N PRO A 74 3.13 9.82 -10.74
CA PRO A 74 3.33 9.32 -12.10
C PRO A 74 3.96 7.91 -12.15
N GLU A 75 4.80 7.56 -11.17
CA GLU A 75 5.54 6.30 -11.11
C GLU A 75 5.21 5.52 -9.83
N GLU A 76 3.93 5.27 -9.57
CA GLU A 76 3.51 4.49 -8.41
C GLU A 76 3.04 3.08 -8.75
N GLY A 77 3.06 2.24 -7.73
CA GLY A 77 2.78 0.83 -7.90
C GLY A 77 3.00 0.01 -6.65
N HIS A 78 3.09 -1.30 -6.87
CA HIS A 78 3.26 -2.31 -5.84
C HIS A 78 4.59 -3.04 -5.99
N ILE A 79 5.17 -3.38 -4.85
CA ILE A 79 6.24 -4.37 -4.77
C ILE A 79 5.57 -5.72 -4.51
N TYR A 80 5.31 -6.48 -5.57
CA TYR A 80 4.66 -7.78 -5.53
C TYR A 80 5.65 -8.89 -5.18
N VAL A 81 5.21 -9.85 -4.37
CA VAL A 81 5.95 -11.02 -3.91
C VAL A 81 5.31 -12.27 -4.54
N PRO A 82 5.83 -12.76 -5.69
CA PRO A 82 5.17 -13.81 -6.47
C PRO A 82 4.96 -15.12 -5.71
N SER A 83 5.90 -15.49 -4.85
CA SER A 83 5.82 -16.73 -4.06
C SER A 83 4.66 -16.76 -3.07
N LEU A 84 4.11 -15.59 -2.70
CA LEU A 84 3.01 -15.46 -1.76
C LEU A 84 1.72 -14.95 -2.41
N SER A 85 1.78 -14.52 -3.67
CA SER A 85 0.69 -13.78 -4.33
C SER A 85 0.20 -12.58 -3.51
N LYS A 86 1.15 -11.84 -2.93
CA LYS A 86 0.93 -10.70 -2.02
C LYS A 86 1.85 -9.55 -2.36
N CYS A 87 1.56 -8.37 -1.84
CA CYS A 87 2.39 -7.18 -2.02
C CYS A 87 3.02 -6.77 -0.69
N LEU A 88 4.15 -6.08 -0.74
CA LEU A 88 4.67 -5.42 0.45
C LEU A 88 3.67 -4.38 0.94
N TYR A 89 3.47 -4.35 2.25
CA TYR A 89 2.42 -3.59 2.92
C TYR A 89 2.92 -3.00 4.24
N ILE A 90 2.31 -1.92 4.69
CA ILE A 90 2.66 -1.26 5.95
C ILE A 90 1.67 -1.67 7.03
N ALA A 91 2.11 -2.41 8.05
CA ALA A 91 1.22 -3.06 9.02
C ALA A 91 0.40 -2.08 9.90
N SER A 92 1.01 -0.96 10.29
CA SER A 92 0.41 0.06 11.18
C SER A 92 0.70 1.47 10.65
N PRO A 93 0.13 1.86 9.49
CA PRO A 93 0.52 3.11 8.83
C PRO A 93 0.03 4.35 9.59
N GLY A 94 -0.85 4.18 10.58
CA GLY A 94 -1.35 5.25 11.45
C GLY A 94 -0.47 5.58 12.66
N GLU A 95 0.52 4.73 12.98
CA GLU A 95 1.43 4.90 14.12
C GLU A 95 2.66 5.73 13.75
N ALA A 96 3.34 6.34 14.73
CA ALA A 96 4.61 7.01 14.46
C ALA A 96 5.69 5.97 14.10
N GLY A 97 6.48 6.25 13.06
CA GLY A 97 7.51 5.33 12.57
C GLY A 97 8.66 5.08 13.56
N PRO A 98 9.58 4.13 13.25
CA PRO A 98 9.74 3.47 11.95
C PRO A 98 8.59 2.52 11.60
N TYR A 99 8.11 2.57 10.36
CA TYR A 99 6.95 1.81 9.91
C TYR A 99 7.35 0.38 9.54
N ALA A 100 6.75 -0.61 10.19
CA ALA A 100 7.03 -2.01 9.91
C ALA A 100 6.47 -2.43 8.55
N VAL A 101 7.31 -3.10 7.75
CA VAL A 101 6.94 -3.67 6.45
C VAL A 101 6.56 -5.15 6.62
N THR A 102 5.43 -5.54 6.04
CA THR A 102 4.93 -6.92 5.99
C THR A 102 4.38 -7.22 4.60
N THR A 103 3.61 -8.29 4.44
CA THR A 103 2.87 -8.60 3.21
C THR A 103 1.38 -8.50 3.42
N GLY A 104 0.68 -7.97 2.42
CA GLY A 104 -0.77 -7.82 2.40
C GLY A 104 -1.34 -8.15 1.02
N ASP A 105 -2.67 -8.09 0.90
CA ASP A 105 -3.31 -8.22 -0.40
C ASP A 105 -2.92 -7.03 -1.29
N CYS A 106 -2.66 -7.31 -2.57
CA CYS A 106 -2.20 -6.29 -3.54
C CYS A 106 -3.30 -5.35 -4.02
N SER A 107 -4.56 -5.66 -3.74
CA SER A 107 -5.70 -4.99 -4.34
C SER A 107 -6.22 -3.90 -3.41
N LEU A 108 -6.09 -2.64 -3.82
CA LEU A 108 -6.88 -1.58 -3.22
C LEU A 108 -8.15 -1.39 -4.06
N THR A 109 -9.29 -1.85 -3.55
CA THR A 109 -10.60 -1.47 -4.11
C THR A 109 -10.73 0.05 -4.01
N ASN A 110 -10.83 0.80 -5.12
CA ASN A 110 -10.91 2.26 -5.09
C ASN A 110 -12.30 2.76 -4.66
N ASP A 111 -12.60 2.64 -3.37
CA ASP A 111 -13.60 3.51 -2.78
C ASP A 111 -12.91 4.85 -2.52
N SER A 112 -13.37 5.91 -3.17
CA SER A 112 -12.88 7.30 -3.03
C SER A 112 -12.73 7.83 -1.58
N SER A 113 -13.22 7.08 -0.58
CA SER A 113 -12.99 7.31 0.84
C SER A 113 -11.78 6.56 1.45
N GLN A 114 -11.02 5.79 0.68
CA GLN A 114 -9.91 4.97 1.16
C GLN A 114 -8.57 5.69 1.02
N THR A 115 -7.65 5.33 1.91
CA THR A 115 -6.26 5.77 1.90
C THR A 115 -5.38 4.78 1.15
N PHE A 116 -4.45 5.28 0.34
CA PHE A 116 -3.52 4.46 -0.44
C PHE A 116 -2.18 4.32 0.28
N LEU A 117 -1.53 3.19 0.08
CA LEU A 117 -0.26 2.81 0.72
C LEU A 117 0.77 2.40 -0.34
N ASN A 118 0.82 3.18 -1.42
CA ASN A 118 1.59 2.82 -2.60
C ASN A 118 3.08 3.12 -2.42
N PHE A 119 3.89 2.34 -3.13
CA PHE A 119 5.29 2.67 -3.35
C PHE A 119 5.39 3.57 -4.58
N VAL A 120 6.42 4.41 -4.61
CA VAL A 120 6.71 5.33 -5.71
C VAL A 120 8.17 5.16 -6.08
N ASP A 121 8.45 5.04 -7.37
CA ASP A 121 9.79 5.12 -7.92
C ASP A 121 10.24 6.59 -7.99
N GLN A 122 11.32 6.92 -7.28
CA GLN A 122 11.95 8.25 -7.28
C GLN A 122 13.17 8.32 -8.23
N GLY A 123 13.41 7.28 -9.03
CA GLY A 123 14.54 7.16 -9.96
C GLY A 123 15.84 6.69 -9.31
N ASN A 124 15.99 6.85 -7.98
CA ASN A 124 17.08 6.27 -7.20
C ASN A 124 16.62 5.10 -6.30
N GLY A 125 15.32 4.83 -6.25
CA GLY A 125 14.76 3.71 -5.51
C GLY A 125 13.27 3.83 -5.30
N LEU A 126 12.69 2.74 -4.80
CA LEU A 126 11.29 2.63 -4.45
C LEU A 126 11.09 3.07 -3.00
N TYR A 127 10.24 4.06 -2.79
CA TYR A 127 9.91 4.60 -1.47
C TYR A 127 8.42 4.44 -1.21
N TRP A 128 8.04 4.22 0.05
CA TRP A 128 6.63 4.32 0.42
C TRP A 128 6.24 5.81 0.48
N ALA A 129 5.16 6.21 -0.19
CA ALA A 129 4.69 7.61 -0.25
C ALA A 129 3.87 8.04 0.98
N GLY A 130 3.88 7.25 2.05
CA GLY A 130 3.03 7.48 3.20
C GLY A 130 1.57 7.09 2.92
N ILE A 131 0.67 7.58 3.79
CA ILE A 131 -0.78 7.47 3.58
C ILE A 131 -1.21 8.62 2.67
N THR A 132 -1.73 8.32 1.49
CA THR A 132 -2.24 9.31 0.52
C THR A 132 -3.75 9.18 0.32
N ASN A 133 -4.41 10.27 -0.04
CA ASN A 133 -5.81 10.24 -0.49
C ASN A 133 -5.86 10.02 -2.00
N ALA A 134 -7.08 9.97 -2.55
CA ALA A 134 -7.31 9.84 -3.99
C ALA A 134 -6.83 11.03 -4.84
N SER A 135 -6.32 12.12 -4.24
CA SER A 135 -5.65 13.21 -4.95
C SER A 135 -4.12 13.12 -4.87
N GLY A 136 -3.57 12.03 -4.33
CA GLY A 136 -2.14 11.86 -4.07
C GLY A 136 -1.58 12.75 -2.98
N THR A 137 -2.44 13.46 -2.27
CA THR A 137 -2.03 14.30 -1.16
C THR A 137 -1.78 13.41 0.05
N GLN A 138 -0.61 13.54 0.66
CA GLN A 138 -0.33 12.87 1.92
C GLN A 138 -1.33 13.34 2.99
N VAL A 139 -2.07 12.39 3.55
CA VAL A 139 -3.14 12.64 4.54
C VAL A 139 -2.64 12.39 5.95
N HIS A 140 -1.52 11.68 6.11
CA HIS A 140 -0.99 11.30 7.41
C HIS A 140 0.55 11.37 7.44
N ASP A 141 1.05 12.26 8.28
CA ASP A 141 2.38 12.21 8.90
C ASP A 141 2.14 12.44 10.40
N PRO A 142 1.84 11.38 11.18
CA PRO A 142 1.45 11.52 12.60
C PRO A 142 2.55 12.17 13.43
N SER A 143 3.80 12.09 12.95
CA SER A 143 4.98 12.68 13.55
C SER A 143 5.26 14.12 13.11
N GLY A 144 4.73 14.57 11.96
CA GLY A 144 5.10 15.84 11.32
C GLY A 144 6.58 15.93 10.90
N THR A 145 7.29 14.80 10.89
CA THR A 145 8.74 14.73 10.67
C THR A 145 9.13 14.48 9.22
N CYS A 146 8.17 14.20 8.33
CA CYS A 146 8.43 13.86 6.94
C CYS A 146 7.60 14.70 5.96
N PRO A 147 7.92 16.00 5.81
CA PRO A 147 7.15 16.91 4.96
C PRO A 147 7.18 16.57 3.47
N ALA A 148 8.17 15.77 3.02
CA ALA A 148 8.25 15.27 1.66
C ALA A 148 7.43 13.99 1.42
N GLY A 149 7.01 13.31 2.49
CA GLY A 149 6.11 12.14 2.43
C GLY A 149 6.73 10.81 2.01
N PHE A 150 8.04 10.74 1.77
CA PHE A 150 8.69 9.49 1.36
C PHE A 150 9.39 8.79 2.51
N TYR A 151 9.21 7.47 2.59
CA TYR A 151 9.77 6.63 3.63
C TYR A 151 10.51 5.44 3.03
N GLY A 152 11.67 5.13 3.59
CA GLY A 152 12.55 4.06 3.12
C GLY A 152 13.32 3.38 4.24
N PRO A 153 13.98 2.23 3.98
CA PRO A 153 14.84 1.55 4.93
C PRO A 153 16.07 2.40 5.33
N SER A 154 16.66 2.09 6.49
CA SER A 154 17.99 2.59 6.84
C SER A 154 19.07 1.89 6.00
N SER A 155 20.05 2.66 5.55
CA SER A 155 21.26 2.22 4.85
C SER A 155 22.34 1.65 5.77
N THR A 156 22.20 1.84 7.08
CA THR A 156 23.21 1.42 8.07
C THR A 156 22.85 0.12 8.79
N ALA A 157 21.60 -0.32 8.68
CA ALA A 157 21.13 -1.57 9.26
C ALA A 157 21.37 -2.74 8.29
N THR A 158 21.84 -3.86 8.83
CA THR A 158 22.17 -5.10 8.11
C THR A 158 21.57 -6.35 8.76
N SER A 159 20.76 -6.17 9.81
CA SER A 159 20.07 -7.26 10.50
C SER A 159 18.82 -6.77 11.22
N GLY A 160 17.91 -7.70 11.50
CA GLY A 160 16.66 -7.42 12.20
C GLY A 160 15.55 -6.89 11.29
N PRO A 161 14.41 -6.46 11.86
CA PRO A 161 13.27 -5.97 11.10
C PRO A 161 13.59 -4.72 10.29
N VAL A 162 13.08 -4.66 9.06
CA VAL A 162 13.12 -3.47 8.22
C VAL A 162 12.00 -2.52 8.66
N GLY A 163 12.40 -1.36 9.16
CA GLY A 163 11.51 -0.23 9.43
C GLY A 163 11.71 0.86 8.39
N LEU A 164 10.61 1.44 7.89
CA LEU A 164 10.67 2.61 7.02
C LEU A 164 10.71 3.89 7.86
N GLN A 165 11.66 4.75 7.56
CA GLN A 165 11.87 6.02 8.23
C GLN A 165 11.89 7.15 7.19
N CYS A 166 11.75 8.40 7.65
CA CYS A 166 11.62 9.52 6.74
C CYS A 166 12.85 9.69 5.84
N SER A 167 12.64 9.96 4.55
CA SER A 167 13.70 10.20 3.56
C SER A 167 14.57 11.42 3.84
N THR A 168 14.14 12.33 4.72
CA THR A 168 14.96 13.48 5.13
C THR A 168 16.08 13.10 6.10
N LEU A 169 16.03 11.89 6.69
CA LEU A 169 17.15 11.38 7.49
C LEU A 169 18.27 10.94 6.55
N SER A 170 19.51 11.29 6.90
CA SER A 170 20.68 11.11 6.02
C SER A 170 21.02 9.66 5.73
N ASP A 171 20.54 8.73 6.56
CA ASP A 171 20.76 7.30 6.40
C ASP A 171 19.57 6.59 5.75
N THR A 172 18.52 7.28 5.32
CA THR A 172 17.38 6.67 4.62
C THR A 172 17.66 6.52 3.13
N VAL A 173 17.36 5.34 2.60
CA VAL A 173 17.51 5.03 1.17
C VAL A 173 16.27 4.32 0.63
N GLY A 174 16.16 4.18 -0.69
CA GLY A 174 15.06 3.46 -1.32
C GLY A 174 15.30 1.95 -1.33
N PHE A 175 14.28 1.18 -1.68
CA PHE A 175 14.50 -0.19 -2.14
C PHE A 175 14.89 -0.21 -3.62
N GLN A 176 15.59 -1.26 -4.05
CA GLN A 176 15.88 -1.53 -5.45
C GLN A 176 15.69 -3.01 -5.76
N LEU A 177 15.41 -3.27 -7.04
CA LEU A 177 15.44 -4.62 -7.60
C LEU A 177 16.85 -4.86 -8.15
N THR A 178 17.58 -5.77 -7.53
CA THR A 178 18.89 -6.23 -8.00
C THR A 178 18.73 -7.40 -8.96
N ASN A 179 19.68 -7.54 -9.89
CA ASN A 179 19.59 -8.51 -11.00
C ASN A 179 18.27 -8.39 -11.76
N SER A 180 17.80 -7.15 -11.94
CA SER A 180 16.49 -6.88 -12.50
C SER A 180 16.43 -7.24 -13.98
N GLU A 181 15.44 -8.04 -14.36
CA GLU A 181 15.06 -8.25 -15.75
C GLU A 181 13.83 -7.38 -16.04
N ALA A 182 13.86 -6.66 -17.17
CA ALA A 182 12.68 -5.97 -17.66
C ALA A 182 11.61 -7.02 -17.97
N SER A 183 10.40 -6.86 -17.42
CA SER A 183 9.31 -7.74 -17.77
C SER A 183 8.91 -7.48 -19.23
N ALA A 184 8.79 -8.55 -20.03
CA ALA A 184 8.27 -8.41 -21.38
C ALA A 184 6.83 -7.87 -21.30
N PRO A 185 6.44 -6.91 -22.16
CA PRO A 185 5.04 -6.49 -22.22
C PRO A 185 4.17 -7.70 -22.54
N ALA A 186 3.16 -7.93 -21.70
CA ALA A 186 2.16 -8.98 -21.88
C ALA A 186 1.31 -8.76 -23.14
#